data_AF-A0A9W4S6N2-F1
#
_entry.id   AF-A0A9W4S6N2-F1
#
_cell.length_a   1.000
_cell.length_b   1.000
_cell.length_c   1.000
_cell.angle_alpha   90.00
_cell.angle_beta   90.00
_cell.angle_gamma   90.00
#
_symmetry.space_group_name_H-M   'P 1'
#
loop_
_entity.id
_entity.type
_entity.pdbx_description
1 polymer ?
#
loop_
_entity_poly.entity_id
_entity_poly.type
_entity_poly.pdbx_seq_one_letter_code
_entity_poly.pdbx_strand_id
1 'polypeptide(L)'
;MADQIPQQMRAASIKDFNKGYEVKSVDVPTELGPNDVLVKVAAAGYCHTDLQVQEGVYASSGAKPGLIGSHEPVGTIVKLSPEAEKKGWKIGDRVGSINTYGCCGSCNSCNKGKQLCDNLTGMLGLTVDGGFAQYMKADARVICKVPEEIPWAEAAPLFCAGATVYGALVAADPKPDQWLAVVGIGGLGHLAFQYAKAMGAKVIAIDNRQEGIDLANDVPSHLKPDRTYVLDSKEEESNCIQELQTSFYDTNPGVDRVVITTEARPLVKFAQQFLRKGGVLVDVGLPADGPFEVDPFALNFKEQTIRGALICTPERSREMIELHAKNKCTTHIEKTFSVEQANEMAEHYLSKQLKGRLCMPIITSPEEKPAASKRRAIYLRPFLLFYINSFIFEVAMLIVSIIFFSGWRDMLPKFMWTIVFCPLGMGGAMGGLINAFIVDRIYGARAVHLAANMSVLVLGACNDLYYNLDLVFGWFGAKDHFWWWHWRYLGIWFVGYTNGKLIFTDQGQETLAGWGV
;
A
#
# COMPACT_ATOMS: atom_id res chain seq x y z
N MET A 1 28.53 11.03 -6.80
CA MET A 1 28.86 11.31 -8.20
C MET A 1 27.56 11.32 -8.95
N ALA A 2 27.26 12.35 -9.76
CA ALA A 2 26.05 12.31 -10.58
C ALA A 2 26.23 11.19 -11.61
N ASP A 3 25.42 10.14 -11.52
CA ASP A 3 25.38 9.08 -12.54
C ASP A 3 25.27 9.76 -13.91
N GLN A 4 26.15 9.41 -14.83
CA GLN A 4 26.09 9.93 -16.19
C GLN A 4 24.74 9.49 -16.80
N ILE A 5 23.92 10.47 -17.21
CA ILE A 5 22.62 10.19 -17.83
C ILE A 5 22.87 9.43 -19.14
N PRO A 6 22.33 8.21 -19.32
CA PRO A 6 22.56 7.43 -20.53
C PRO A 6 21.86 8.08 -21.73
N GLN A 7 22.35 7.80 -22.94
CA GLN A 7 21.68 8.26 -24.17
C GLN A 7 20.34 7.54 -24.39
N GLN A 8 20.27 6.27 -23.99
CA GLN A 8 19.14 5.38 -24.24
C GLN A 8 18.59 4.84 -22.92
N MET A 9 17.29 4.54 -22.90
CA MET A 9 16.57 3.95 -21.78
C MET A 9 15.56 2.90 -22.24
N ARG A 10 15.22 1.99 -21.34
CA ARG A 10 14.08 1.08 -21.50
C ARG A 10 12.78 1.81 -21.15
N ALA A 11 11.76 1.63 -21.99
CA ALA A 11 10.43 2.17 -21.80
C ALA A 11 9.36 1.20 -22.33
N ALA A 12 8.19 1.19 -21.69
CA ALA A 12 6.98 0.54 -22.19
C ALA A 12 6.07 1.59 -22.84
N SER A 13 5.96 1.52 -24.17
CA SER A 13 5.12 2.41 -24.96
C SER A 13 3.91 1.68 -25.53
N ILE A 14 2.80 2.37 -25.75
CA ILE A 14 1.61 1.81 -26.38
C ILE A 14 1.97 1.36 -27.80
N LYS A 15 1.83 0.08 -28.09
CA LYS A 15 2.19 -0.48 -29.41
C LYS A 15 1.25 0.04 -30.50
N ASP A 16 -0.04 -0.11 -30.23
CA ASP A 16 -1.17 0.43 -30.98
C ASP A 16 -2.39 0.36 -30.06
N PHE A 17 -3.47 1.07 -30.39
CA PHE A 17 -4.67 1.03 -29.56
C PHE A 17 -5.22 -0.40 -29.50
N ASN A 18 -5.61 -0.84 -28.31
CA ASN A 18 -6.08 -2.20 -28.04
C ASN A 18 -5.04 -3.30 -28.34
N LYS A 19 -3.74 -2.97 -28.47
CA LYS A 19 -2.65 -3.94 -28.75
C LYS A 19 -1.60 -4.02 -27.65
N GLY A 20 -1.85 -3.42 -26.48
CA GLY A 20 -0.95 -3.47 -25.34
C GLY A 20 0.27 -2.56 -25.47
N TYR A 21 1.25 -2.84 -24.63
CA TYR A 21 2.54 -2.19 -24.59
C TYR A 21 3.59 -2.97 -25.40
N GLU A 22 4.50 -2.24 -26.02
CA GLU A 22 5.77 -2.73 -26.51
C GLU A 22 6.91 -2.16 -25.66
N VAL A 23 7.88 -3.01 -25.30
CA VAL A 23 9.01 -2.59 -24.46
C VAL A 23 10.27 -2.45 -25.30
N LYS A 24 10.71 -1.22 -25.53
CA LYS A 24 11.83 -0.90 -26.42
C LYS A 24 12.87 0.02 -25.77
N SER A 25 14.03 0.10 -26.41
CA SER A 25 15.03 1.13 -26.09
C SER A 25 14.64 2.42 -26.83
N VAL A 26 14.63 3.54 -26.12
CA VAL A 26 14.32 4.87 -26.65
C VAL A 26 15.34 5.89 -26.13
N ASP A 27 15.47 7.03 -26.80
CA ASP A 27 16.32 8.12 -26.32
C ASP A 27 15.83 8.68 -24.99
N VAL A 28 16.76 8.98 -24.09
CA VAL A 28 16.43 9.74 -22.87
C VAL A 28 16.12 11.18 -23.26
N PRO A 29 14.99 11.76 -22.79
CA PRO A 29 14.58 13.12 -23.19
C PRO A 29 15.40 14.19 -22.45
N THR A 30 16.69 14.30 -22.81
CA THR A 30 17.64 15.19 -22.13
C THR A 30 17.48 16.67 -22.52
N GLU A 31 16.74 16.97 -23.59
CA GLU A 31 16.38 18.32 -24.00
C GLU A 31 15.20 18.83 -23.15
N LEU A 32 15.51 19.74 -22.24
CA LEU A 32 14.56 20.31 -21.28
C LEU A 32 13.95 21.60 -21.81
N GLY A 33 12.63 21.71 -21.74
CA GLY A 33 11.92 22.97 -21.86
C GLY A 33 12.19 23.91 -20.66
N PRO A 34 11.71 25.15 -20.72
CA PRO A 34 12.06 26.18 -19.73
C PRO A 34 11.69 25.83 -18.29
N ASN A 35 10.62 25.05 -18.07
CA ASN A 35 10.16 24.63 -16.75
C ASN A 35 10.34 23.12 -16.52
N ASP A 36 11.06 22.42 -17.39
CA ASP A 36 11.18 20.97 -17.28
C ASP A 36 12.22 20.58 -16.22
N VAL A 37 11.99 19.41 -15.63
CA VAL A 37 12.98 18.61 -14.93
C VAL A 37 13.06 17.23 -15.58
N LEU A 38 14.25 16.63 -15.57
CA LEU A 38 14.44 15.22 -15.88
C LEU A 38 14.43 14.43 -14.59
N VAL A 39 13.49 13.49 -14.50
CA VAL A 39 13.33 12.60 -13.35
C VAL A 39 13.84 11.21 -13.73
N LYS A 40 14.74 10.65 -12.92
CA LYS A 40 15.09 9.22 -12.93
C LYS A 40 13.97 8.50 -12.18
N VAL A 41 13.08 7.84 -12.91
CA VAL A 41 11.80 7.33 -12.37
C VAL A 41 12.08 6.12 -11.49
N ALA A 42 11.72 6.17 -10.22
CA ALA A 42 11.88 5.05 -9.31
C ALA A 42 10.70 4.06 -9.42
N ALA A 43 9.48 4.59 -9.53
CA ALA A 43 8.26 3.81 -9.69
C ALA A 43 7.18 4.62 -10.41
N ALA A 44 6.26 3.90 -11.05
CA ALA A 44 5.12 4.50 -11.74
C ALA A 44 3.86 3.67 -11.50
N GLY A 45 2.74 4.31 -11.18
CA GLY A 45 1.47 3.62 -10.94
C GLY A 45 0.76 3.20 -12.24
N TYR A 46 -0.18 2.26 -12.13
CA TYR A 46 -1.11 1.91 -13.21
C TYR A 46 -2.55 2.14 -12.73
N CYS A 47 -3.30 2.90 -13.53
CA CYS A 47 -4.63 3.39 -13.22
C CYS A 47 -5.60 3.07 -14.35
N HIS A 48 -6.91 3.21 -14.08
CA HIS A 48 -7.95 3.04 -15.10
C HIS A 48 -7.72 3.96 -16.31
N THR A 49 -7.26 5.19 -16.09
CA THR A 49 -6.96 6.12 -17.19
C THR A 49 -5.87 5.59 -18.12
N ASP A 50 -4.87 4.85 -17.61
CA ASP A 50 -3.81 4.29 -18.46
C ASP A 50 -4.38 3.19 -19.39
N LEU A 51 -5.35 2.41 -18.91
CA LEU A 51 -6.12 1.47 -19.73
C LEU A 51 -6.92 2.23 -20.81
N GLN A 52 -7.64 3.29 -20.44
CA GLN A 52 -8.42 4.09 -21.39
C GLN A 52 -7.54 4.73 -22.48
N VAL A 53 -6.32 5.16 -22.15
CA VAL A 53 -5.35 5.67 -23.14
C VAL A 53 -4.94 4.55 -24.09
N GLN A 54 -4.68 3.34 -23.59
CA GLN A 54 -4.38 2.17 -24.41
C GLN A 54 -5.57 1.75 -25.31
N GLU A 55 -6.80 1.96 -24.86
CA GLU A 55 -8.03 1.69 -25.64
C GLU A 55 -8.33 2.77 -26.68
N GLY A 56 -7.64 3.91 -26.63
CA GLY A 56 -7.79 5.03 -27.56
C GLY A 56 -8.88 6.03 -27.18
N VAL A 57 -9.40 6.00 -25.95
CA VAL A 57 -10.42 6.95 -25.44
C VAL A 57 -9.93 8.40 -25.58
N TYR A 58 -8.63 8.64 -25.39
CA TYR A 58 -8.00 9.96 -25.46
C TYR A 58 -7.39 10.30 -26.83
N ALA A 59 -7.67 9.53 -27.88
CA ALA A 59 -7.10 9.75 -29.21
C ALA A 59 -7.46 11.14 -29.78
N SER A 60 -8.69 11.60 -29.56
CA SER A 60 -9.15 12.95 -29.95
C SER A 60 -8.45 14.08 -29.17
N SER A 61 -7.89 13.76 -28.01
CA SER A 61 -7.11 14.68 -27.17
C SER A 61 -5.62 14.65 -27.46
N GLY A 62 -5.17 13.81 -28.42
CA GLY A 62 -3.77 13.73 -28.85
C GLY A 62 -3.01 12.48 -28.39
N ALA A 63 -3.67 11.52 -27.70
CA ALA A 63 -3.06 10.22 -27.45
C ALA A 63 -2.77 9.49 -28.77
N LYS A 64 -1.66 8.76 -28.84
CA LYS A 64 -1.22 8.07 -30.07
C LYS A 64 -0.37 6.83 -29.77
N PRO A 65 -0.32 5.85 -30.69
CA PRO A 65 0.68 4.78 -30.63
C PRO A 65 2.11 5.34 -30.50
N GLY A 66 2.94 4.63 -29.75
CA GLY A 66 4.31 5.01 -29.40
C GLY A 66 4.45 5.85 -28.13
N LEU A 67 3.34 6.33 -27.55
CA LEU A 67 3.34 7.06 -26.28
C LEU A 67 3.80 6.16 -25.12
N ILE A 68 4.71 6.65 -24.27
CA ILE A 68 5.10 5.95 -23.03
C ILE A 68 3.99 6.10 -21.98
N GLY A 69 3.56 4.99 -21.39
CA GLY A 69 2.42 4.96 -20.47
C GLY A 69 2.72 5.47 -19.05
N SER A 70 1.68 5.44 -18.20
CA SER A 70 1.63 5.92 -16.81
C SER A 70 1.65 7.42 -16.63
N HIS A 71 0.65 7.90 -15.89
CA HIS A 71 0.56 9.29 -15.43
C HIS A 71 0.76 9.44 -13.91
N GLU A 72 1.28 8.39 -13.25
CA GLU A 72 1.52 8.32 -11.80
C GLU A 72 3.01 8.16 -11.44
N PRO A 73 3.94 9.00 -11.94
CA PRO A 73 5.37 8.80 -11.75
C PRO A 73 5.92 9.39 -10.44
N VAL A 74 6.89 8.67 -9.85
CA VAL A 74 7.78 9.17 -8.79
C VAL A 74 9.22 8.82 -9.07
N GLY A 75 10.15 9.67 -8.64
CA GLY A 75 11.57 9.44 -8.82
C GLY A 75 12.44 10.56 -8.29
N THR A 76 13.67 10.63 -8.77
CA THR A 76 14.66 11.61 -8.32
C THR A 76 15.03 12.56 -9.46
N ILE A 77 15.09 13.86 -9.18
CA ILE A 77 15.55 14.85 -10.16
C ILE A 77 17.04 14.60 -10.46
N VAL A 78 17.38 14.40 -11.73
CA VAL A 78 18.77 14.20 -12.20
C VAL A 78 19.28 15.33 -13.10
N LYS A 79 18.36 16.12 -13.67
CA LYS A 79 18.67 17.33 -14.44
C LYS A 79 17.48 18.27 -14.29
N LEU A 80 17.70 19.58 -14.30
CA LEU A 80 16.63 20.56 -14.26
C LEU A 80 16.96 21.80 -15.07
N SER A 81 15.93 22.49 -15.53
CA SER A 81 16.03 23.78 -16.22
C SER A 81 16.40 24.91 -15.24
N PRO A 82 16.99 26.02 -15.71
CA PRO A 82 17.27 27.18 -14.87
C PRO A 82 16.03 27.76 -14.16
N GLU A 83 14.84 27.72 -14.77
CA GLU A 83 13.63 28.22 -14.11
C GLU A 83 13.12 27.26 -13.03
N ALA A 84 13.34 25.95 -13.19
CA ALA A 84 13.08 24.99 -12.12
C ALA A 84 14.03 25.24 -10.92
N GLU A 85 15.30 25.56 -11.18
CA GLU A 85 16.28 25.86 -10.13
C GLU A 85 15.90 27.11 -9.33
N LYS A 86 15.50 28.19 -10.04
CA LYS A 86 15.01 29.44 -9.42
C LYS A 86 13.78 29.22 -8.54
N LYS A 87 12.98 28.19 -8.80
CA LYS A 87 11.83 27.78 -7.98
C LYS A 87 12.20 26.94 -6.76
N GLY A 88 13.50 26.69 -6.56
CA GLY A 88 14.03 25.99 -5.39
C GLY A 88 14.20 24.48 -5.56
N TRP A 89 13.99 23.93 -6.77
CA TRP A 89 14.24 22.52 -7.07
C TRP A 89 15.73 22.25 -7.22
N LYS A 90 16.16 21.06 -6.78
CA LYS A 90 17.56 20.64 -6.81
C LYS A 90 17.71 19.24 -7.37
N ILE A 91 18.86 18.96 -7.98
CA ILE A 91 19.26 17.59 -8.31
C ILE A 91 19.32 16.78 -7.01
N GLY A 92 18.78 15.57 -7.03
CA GLY A 92 18.63 14.71 -5.86
C GLY A 92 17.30 14.87 -5.12
N ASP A 93 16.49 15.89 -5.44
CA ASP A 93 15.15 15.99 -4.85
C ASP A 93 14.29 14.78 -5.27
N ARG A 94 13.68 14.17 -4.26
CA ARG A 94 12.73 13.08 -4.38
C ARG A 94 11.35 13.65 -4.67
N VAL A 95 10.79 13.33 -5.82
CA VAL A 95 9.58 13.97 -6.35
C VAL A 95 8.60 12.99 -6.98
N GLY A 96 7.35 13.41 -7.10
CA GLY A 96 6.42 12.86 -8.08
C GLY A 96 5.64 13.97 -8.77
N SER A 97 4.94 13.61 -9.84
CA SER A 97 4.22 14.56 -10.69
C SER A 97 2.78 14.15 -10.88
N ILE A 98 1.85 15.09 -10.68
CA ILE A 98 0.51 14.93 -11.28
C ILE A 98 0.61 15.02 -12.80
N ASN A 99 -0.44 14.61 -13.51
CA ASN A 99 -0.42 14.44 -14.97
C ASN A 99 -0.34 15.76 -15.78
N THR A 100 -0.51 16.93 -15.17
CA THR A 100 -0.58 18.21 -15.88
C THR A 100 0.77 18.58 -16.50
N TYR A 101 0.83 18.91 -17.79
CA TYR A 101 2.09 19.29 -18.44
C TYR A 101 1.97 20.58 -19.26
N GLY A 102 2.90 21.51 -19.04
CA GLY A 102 3.03 22.73 -19.84
C GLY A 102 1.86 23.70 -19.69
N CYS A 103 1.35 23.91 -18.47
CA CYS A 103 0.33 24.94 -18.24
C CYS A 103 0.81 26.34 -18.67
N CYS A 104 -0.06 27.16 -19.26
CA CYS A 104 0.34 28.51 -19.70
C CYS A 104 0.61 29.47 -18.53
N GLY A 105 -0.07 29.28 -17.39
CA GLY A 105 0.09 30.09 -16.19
C GLY A 105 -0.54 31.48 -16.24
N SER A 106 -1.21 31.85 -17.33
CA SER A 106 -1.76 33.19 -17.57
C SER A 106 -3.24 33.24 -17.93
N CYS A 107 -3.85 32.11 -18.30
CA CYS A 107 -5.29 32.06 -18.60
C CYS A 107 -6.14 32.13 -17.31
N ASN A 108 -7.40 32.55 -17.45
CA ASN A 108 -8.32 32.67 -16.31
C ASN A 108 -8.48 31.36 -15.54
N SER A 109 -8.48 30.22 -16.24
CA SER A 109 -8.63 28.90 -15.61
C SER A 109 -7.41 28.51 -14.77
N CYS A 110 -6.20 29.03 -15.07
CA CYS A 110 -5.03 28.80 -14.22
C CYS A 110 -5.19 29.33 -12.79
N ASN A 111 -6.00 30.37 -12.59
CA ASN A 111 -6.26 30.91 -11.25
C ASN A 111 -7.13 29.97 -10.39
N LYS A 112 -7.87 29.05 -11.02
CA LYS A 112 -8.67 28.02 -10.34
C LYS A 112 -7.87 26.75 -10.06
N GLY A 113 -6.75 26.56 -10.77
CA GLY A 113 -5.87 25.42 -10.64
C GLY A 113 -5.10 25.17 -11.94
N LYS A 114 -3.81 24.81 -11.84
CA LYS A 114 -2.96 24.59 -13.04
C LYS A 114 -3.48 23.45 -13.92
N GLN A 115 -4.12 22.45 -13.32
CA GLN A 115 -4.73 21.31 -14.00
C GLN A 115 -5.97 21.68 -14.83
N LEU A 116 -6.54 22.87 -14.64
CA LEU A 116 -7.69 23.37 -15.40
C LEU A 116 -7.28 24.33 -16.53
N CYS A 117 -5.98 24.44 -16.81
CA CYS A 117 -5.47 25.37 -17.83
C CYS A 117 -6.07 25.08 -19.22
N ASP A 118 -6.63 26.11 -19.87
CA ASP A 118 -7.24 25.96 -21.21
C ASP A 118 -6.18 25.69 -22.31
N ASN A 119 -4.93 26.07 -22.04
CA ASN A 119 -3.81 25.99 -22.97
C ASN A 119 -2.72 25.03 -22.48
N LEU A 120 -3.10 23.83 -22.02
CA LEU A 120 -2.13 22.78 -21.69
C LEU A 120 -1.42 22.30 -22.95
N THR A 121 -0.10 22.12 -22.89
CA THR A 121 0.63 21.52 -24.01
C THR A 121 0.56 19.99 -24.00
N GLY A 122 0.18 19.39 -22.86
CA GLY A 122 -0.04 17.95 -22.77
C GLY A 122 -0.43 17.47 -21.38
N MET A 123 -0.62 16.15 -21.28
CA MET A 123 -0.84 15.42 -20.04
C MET A 123 0.11 14.21 -20.01
N LEU A 124 0.95 14.12 -18.98
CA LEU A 124 1.90 13.03 -18.79
C LEU A 124 1.19 11.67 -18.82
N GLY A 125 1.72 10.72 -19.59
CA GLY A 125 1.15 9.38 -19.75
C GLY A 125 -0.14 9.30 -20.55
N LEU A 126 -0.72 10.44 -20.96
CA LEU A 126 -1.99 10.51 -21.71
C LEU A 126 -1.77 11.06 -23.13
N THR A 127 -1.05 12.18 -23.27
CA THR A 127 -0.79 12.85 -24.56
C THR A 127 0.67 13.23 -24.76
N VAL A 128 1.48 13.17 -23.69
CA VAL A 128 2.95 13.22 -23.72
C VAL A 128 3.52 12.09 -22.88
N ASP A 129 4.78 11.71 -23.13
CA ASP A 129 5.39 10.52 -22.52
C ASP A 129 5.35 10.51 -20.98
N GLY A 130 5.04 9.34 -20.43
CA GLY A 130 4.78 9.12 -19.01
C GLY A 130 5.88 8.37 -18.24
N GLY A 131 5.45 7.76 -17.13
CA GLY A 131 6.31 7.15 -16.11
C GLY A 131 6.79 5.71 -16.38
N PHE A 132 6.28 5.00 -17.38
CA PHE A 132 6.76 3.64 -17.72
C PHE A 132 8.09 3.66 -18.50
N ALA A 133 9.04 4.48 -18.05
CA ALA A 133 10.39 4.62 -18.60
C ALA A 133 11.39 4.94 -17.48
N GLN A 134 12.67 4.58 -17.67
CA GLN A 134 13.72 4.85 -16.68
C GLN A 134 13.94 6.34 -16.41
N TYR A 135 13.66 7.19 -17.39
CA TYR A 135 13.70 8.64 -17.25
C TYR A 135 12.47 9.26 -17.90
N MET A 136 12.00 10.37 -17.35
CA MET A 136 10.91 11.13 -17.94
C MET A 136 11.11 12.62 -17.69
N LYS A 137 10.45 13.45 -18.51
CA LYS A 137 10.32 14.87 -18.22
C LYS A 137 9.09 15.12 -17.35
N ALA A 138 9.21 16.03 -16.39
CA ALA A 138 8.07 16.56 -15.65
C ALA A 138 8.12 18.09 -15.65
N ASP A 139 6.96 18.73 -15.51
CA ASP A 139 6.88 20.18 -15.36
C ASP A 139 7.11 20.56 -13.88
N ALA A 140 8.15 21.34 -13.63
CA ALA A 140 8.57 21.79 -12.30
C ALA A 140 7.47 22.53 -11.52
N ARG A 141 6.40 22.98 -12.19
CA ARG A 141 5.29 23.74 -11.59
C ARG A 141 4.22 22.85 -10.96
N VAL A 142 4.25 21.55 -11.25
CA VAL A 142 3.23 20.58 -10.80
C VAL A 142 3.79 19.38 -10.04
N ILE A 143 5.11 19.26 -9.95
CA ILE A 143 5.76 18.25 -9.10
C ILE A 143 5.68 18.60 -7.62
N CYS A 144 5.71 17.58 -6.76
CA CYS A 144 5.76 17.70 -5.31
C CYS A 144 6.89 16.85 -4.73
N LYS A 145 7.48 17.30 -3.61
CA LYS A 145 8.46 16.49 -2.86
C LYS A 145 7.77 15.29 -2.23
N VAL A 146 8.45 14.15 -2.23
CA VAL A 146 8.00 12.92 -1.56
C VAL A 146 8.92 12.64 -0.36
N PRO A 147 8.42 12.66 0.88
CA PRO A 147 9.21 12.35 2.08
C PRO A 147 9.80 10.93 2.02
N GLU A 148 11.04 10.73 2.48
CA GLU A 148 11.75 9.44 2.43
C GLU A 148 10.98 8.29 3.09
N GLU A 149 10.13 8.62 4.07
CA GLU A 149 9.30 7.69 4.81
C GLU A 149 8.24 7.01 3.92
N ILE A 150 7.78 7.67 2.84
CA ILE A 150 6.80 7.09 1.91
C ILE A 150 7.56 6.30 0.84
N PRO A 151 7.41 4.98 0.72
CA PRO A 151 8.07 4.17 -0.31
C PRO A 151 7.75 4.58 -1.74
N TRP A 152 8.66 4.37 -2.70
CA TRP A 152 8.42 4.73 -4.10
C TRP A 152 7.16 4.08 -4.68
N ALA A 153 7.01 2.77 -4.49
CA ALA A 153 5.85 2.05 -5.02
C ALA A 153 4.53 2.56 -4.42
N GLU A 154 4.53 2.96 -3.15
CA GLU A 154 3.36 3.49 -2.44
C GLU A 154 3.10 4.97 -2.78
N ALA A 155 4.15 5.73 -3.10
CA ALA A 155 4.06 7.13 -3.46
C ALA A 155 3.54 7.33 -4.89
N ALA A 156 3.86 6.44 -5.83
CA ALA A 156 3.46 6.57 -7.24
C ALA A 156 1.94 6.79 -7.39
N PRO A 157 1.07 5.93 -6.82
CA PRO A 157 -0.38 6.12 -6.92
C PRO A 157 -0.92 7.40 -6.28
N LEU A 158 -0.16 8.06 -5.40
CA LEU A 158 -0.61 9.30 -4.78
C LEU A 158 -0.75 10.44 -5.80
N PHE A 159 -0.03 10.38 -6.92
CA PHE A 159 -0.03 11.42 -7.94
C PHE A 159 -1.19 11.32 -8.96
N CYS A 160 -2.06 10.32 -8.82
CA CYS A 160 -3.41 10.37 -9.36
C CYS A 160 -4.43 9.91 -8.32
N ALA A 161 -4.49 8.63 -7.95
CA ALA A 161 -5.50 8.14 -7.00
C ALA A 161 -5.54 8.98 -5.71
N GLY A 162 -4.39 9.27 -5.11
CA GLY A 162 -4.30 10.17 -3.96
C GLY A 162 -4.79 11.59 -4.28
N ALA A 163 -4.25 12.21 -5.33
CA ALA A 163 -4.58 13.57 -5.74
C ALA A 163 -6.06 13.75 -6.08
N THR A 164 -6.68 12.75 -6.71
CA THR A 164 -8.10 12.66 -7.04
C THR A 164 -8.94 12.64 -5.76
N VAL A 165 -8.69 11.70 -4.85
CA VAL A 165 -9.52 11.58 -3.65
C VAL A 165 -9.28 12.70 -2.65
N TYR A 166 -8.05 13.24 -2.56
CA TYR A 166 -7.80 14.43 -1.76
C TYR A 166 -8.52 15.66 -2.35
N GLY A 167 -8.49 15.80 -3.69
CA GLY A 167 -9.27 16.83 -4.39
C GLY A 167 -10.77 16.69 -4.13
N ALA A 168 -11.28 15.46 -4.13
CA ALA A 168 -12.67 15.15 -3.81
C ALA A 168 -13.03 15.51 -2.36
N LEU A 169 -12.16 15.20 -1.40
CA LEU A 169 -12.35 15.55 0.00
C LEU A 169 -12.29 17.05 0.23
N VAL A 170 -11.37 17.78 -0.42
CA VAL A 170 -11.35 19.25 -0.40
C VAL A 170 -12.63 19.83 -1.00
N ALA A 171 -13.17 19.21 -2.05
CA ALA A 171 -14.42 19.64 -2.67
C ALA A 171 -15.65 19.33 -1.81
N ALA A 172 -15.62 18.23 -1.07
CA ALA A 172 -16.64 17.84 -0.10
C ALA A 172 -16.56 18.70 1.16
N ASP A 173 -15.37 19.17 1.54
CA ASP A 173 -15.10 19.99 2.73
C ASP A 173 -15.71 19.37 4.01
N PRO A 174 -15.31 18.13 4.38
CA PRO A 174 -15.77 17.52 5.61
C PRO A 174 -15.23 18.29 6.82
N LYS A 175 -16.09 18.53 7.80
CA LYS A 175 -15.68 19.10 9.09
C LYS A 175 -15.37 17.99 10.09
N PRO A 176 -14.54 18.26 11.12
CA PRO A 176 -14.34 17.32 12.22
C PRO A 176 -15.68 16.84 12.79
N ASP A 177 -15.74 15.56 13.15
CA ASP A 177 -16.91 14.86 13.68
C ASP A 177 -18.12 14.69 12.75
N GLN A 178 -18.10 15.26 11.54
CA GLN A 178 -19.12 14.98 10.52
C GLN A 178 -18.99 13.57 9.96
N TRP A 179 -20.12 13.01 9.52
CA TRP A 179 -20.16 11.71 8.89
C TRP A 179 -19.95 11.82 7.38
N LEU A 180 -18.92 11.13 6.88
CA LEU A 180 -18.58 11.02 5.48
C LEU A 180 -18.66 9.55 5.04
N ALA A 181 -19.45 9.26 4.00
CA ALA A 181 -19.44 7.95 3.37
C ALA A 181 -18.49 7.92 2.16
N VAL A 182 -17.66 6.89 2.08
CA VAL A 182 -16.86 6.56 0.89
C VAL A 182 -17.48 5.34 0.23
N VAL A 183 -17.89 5.48 -1.02
CA VAL A 183 -18.52 4.41 -1.81
C VAL A 183 -17.52 3.89 -2.84
N GLY A 184 -17.14 2.60 -2.72
CA GLY A 184 -16.18 1.89 -3.57
C GLY A 184 -14.76 1.88 -3.00
N ILE A 185 -14.45 0.92 -2.13
CA ILE A 185 -13.15 0.73 -1.46
C ILE A 185 -12.18 -0.08 -2.34
N GLY A 186 -11.87 0.48 -3.50
CA GLY A 186 -10.85 -0.04 -4.41
C GLY A 186 -9.56 0.79 -4.39
N GLY A 187 -8.95 0.98 -5.55
CA GLY A 187 -7.71 1.75 -5.70
C GLY A 187 -7.80 3.21 -5.24
N LEU A 188 -8.96 3.85 -5.34
CA LEU A 188 -9.16 5.22 -4.85
C LEU A 188 -9.72 5.22 -3.42
N GLY A 189 -10.80 4.46 -3.19
CA GLY A 189 -11.53 4.50 -1.92
C GLY A 189 -10.69 4.18 -0.70
N HIS A 190 -9.69 3.29 -0.82
CA HIS A 190 -8.81 2.97 0.31
C HIS A 190 -7.94 4.14 0.78
N LEU A 191 -7.61 5.09 -0.12
CA LEU A 191 -6.95 6.34 0.25
C LEU A 191 -7.96 7.37 0.76
N ALA A 192 -9.15 7.42 0.15
CA ALA A 192 -10.19 8.39 0.48
C ALA A 192 -10.62 8.30 1.94
N PHE A 193 -10.92 7.10 2.44
CA PHE A 193 -11.39 6.95 3.83
C PHE A 193 -10.28 7.30 4.83
N GLN A 194 -9.03 6.92 4.56
CA GLN A 194 -7.89 7.25 5.42
C GLN A 194 -7.67 8.76 5.49
N TYR A 195 -7.75 9.46 4.36
CA TYR A 195 -7.62 10.92 4.35
C TYR A 195 -8.78 11.62 5.04
N ALA A 196 -10.01 11.12 4.89
CA ALA A 196 -11.16 11.63 5.62
C ALA A 196 -11.00 11.44 7.15
N LYS A 197 -10.52 10.27 7.61
CA LYS A 197 -10.19 10.03 9.03
C LYS A 197 -9.09 10.96 9.53
N ALA A 198 -8.02 11.14 8.75
CA ALA A 198 -6.92 12.05 9.07
C ALA A 198 -7.34 13.53 9.09
N MET A 199 -8.40 13.90 8.37
CA MET A 199 -9.06 15.22 8.43
C MET A 199 -10.02 15.36 9.63
N GLY A 200 -10.22 14.31 10.42
CA GLY A 200 -11.07 14.32 11.61
C GLY A 200 -12.54 13.96 11.37
N ALA A 201 -12.91 13.53 10.17
CA ALA A 201 -14.27 13.06 9.89
C ALA A 201 -14.52 11.67 10.53
N LYS A 202 -15.79 11.38 10.79
CA LYS A 202 -16.27 10.01 11.02
C LYS A 202 -16.59 9.37 9.68
N VAL A 203 -16.08 8.18 9.42
CA VAL A 203 -16.09 7.59 8.08
C VAL A 203 -16.89 6.30 8.03
N ILE A 204 -17.73 6.20 7.01
CA ILE A 204 -18.43 4.98 6.62
C ILE A 204 -17.80 4.48 5.32
N ALA A 205 -17.30 3.24 5.31
CA ALA A 205 -16.80 2.60 4.10
C ALA A 205 -17.86 1.66 3.53
N ILE A 206 -18.20 1.83 2.25
CA ILE A 206 -19.24 1.04 1.56
C ILE A 206 -18.61 0.42 0.32
N ASP A 207 -18.69 -0.90 0.19
CA ASP A 207 -18.28 -1.63 -1.02
C ASP A 207 -19.28 -2.76 -1.30
N ASN A 208 -19.34 -3.26 -2.53
CA ASN A 208 -20.14 -4.45 -2.86
C ASN A 208 -19.32 -5.76 -2.80
N ARG A 209 -18.05 -5.67 -2.42
CA ARG A 209 -17.11 -6.79 -2.27
C ARG A 209 -16.57 -6.83 -0.85
N GLN A 210 -16.55 -8.02 -0.26
CA GLN A 210 -15.94 -8.25 1.05
C GLN A 210 -14.46 -7.85 1.04
N GLU A 211 -13.77 -8.06 -0.08
CA GLU A 211 -12.36 -7.73 -0.26
C GLU A 211 -12.06 -6.23 -0.11
N GLY A 212 -12.99 -5.37 -0.51
CA GLY A 212 -12.87 -3.92 -0.33
C GLY A 212 -12.98 -3.54 1.15
N ILE A 213 -13.87 -4.20 1.90
CA ILE A 213 -14.01 -3.97 3.34
C ILE A 213 -12.86 -4.56 4.14
N ASP A 214 -12.31 -5.71 3.73
CA ASP A 214 -11.08 -6.26 4.30
C ASP A 214 -9.93 -5.27 4.14
N LEU A 215 -9.79 -4.67 2.95
CA LEU A 215 -8.81 -3.61 2.69
C LEU A 215 -9.05 -2.36 3.56
N ALA A 216 -10.32 -2.01 3.81
CA ALA A 216 -10.65 -0.90 4.71
C ALA A 216 -10.23 -1.15 6.16
N ASN A 217 -10.17 -2.43 6.56
CA ASN A 217 -9.78 -2.85 7.89
C ASN A 217 -8.27 -3.09 8.04
N ASP A 218 -7.53 -3.24 6.93
CA ASP A 218 -6.09 -3.44 6.86
C ASP A 218 -5.31 -2.11 6.79
N VAL A 219 -5.56 -1.24 7.76
CA VAL A 219 -4.90 0.06 7.92
C VAL A 219 -4.61 0.33 9.39
N PRO A 220 -3.76 1.34 9.73
CA PRO A 220 -3.56 1.74 11.11
C PRO A 220 -4.88 1.99 11.86
N SER A 221 -4.94 1.57 13.12
CA SER A 221 -6.18 1.55 13.90
C SER A 221 -6.92 2.89 13.97
N HIS A 222 -6.19 4.00 14.05
CA HIS A 222 -6.76 5.35 14.08
C HIS A 222 -7.33 5.82 12.73
N LEU A 223 -7.00 5.14 11.64
CA LEU A 223 -7.47 5.44 10.28
C LEU A 223 -8.58 4.49 9.82
N LYS A 224 -8.97 3.50 10.63
CA LYS A 224 -10.06 2.59 10.26
C LYS A 224 -11.39 3.35 10.13
N PRO A 225 -12.27 2.96 9.19
CA PRO A 225 -13.63 3.48 9.14
C PRO A 225 -14.36 3.22 10.47
N ASP A 226 -15.25 4.14 10.85
CA ASP A 226 -16.10 4.00 12.03
C ASP A 226 -17.25 3.00 11.78
N ARG A 227 -17.66 2.85 10.51
CA ARG A 227 -18.61 1.84 10.04
C ARG A 227 -18.21 1.28 8.69
N THR A 228 -18.58 0.03 8.44
CA THR A 228 -18.34 -0.67 7.17
C THR A 228 -19.59 -1.39 6.70
N TYR A 229 -19.89 -1.35 5.41
CA TYR A 229 -21.00 -2.06 4.79
C TYR A 229 -20.54 -2.82 3.55
N VAL A 230 -20.86 -4.10 3.50
CA VAL A 230 -20.80 -4.90 2.26
C VAL A 230 -22.20 -4.92 1.68
N LEU A 231 -22.33 -4.56 0.40
CA LEU A 231 -23.60 -4.51 -0.33
C LEU A 231 -23.58 -5.53 -1.48
N ASP A 232 -23.64 -6.82 -1.16
CA ASP A 232 -23.63 -7.91 -2.14
C ASP A 232 -25.04 -8.30 -2.64
N SER A 233 -26.08 -7.76 -2.00
CA SER A 233 -27.48 -8.02 -2.31
C SER A 233 -28.36 -6.77 -2.17
N LYS A 234 -29.55 -6.81 -2.79
CA LYS A 234 -30.54 -5.72 -2.69
C LYS A 234 -31.06 -5.52 -1.26
N GLU A 235 -31.09 -6.58 -0.47
CA GLU A 235 -31.51 -6.52 0.93
C GLU A 235 -30.49 -5.74 1.76
N GLU A 236 -29.20 -6.05 1.62
CA GLU A 236 -28.13 -5.30 2.28
C GLU A 236 -28.09 -3.84 1.84
N GLU A 237 -28.27 -3.56 0.54
CA GLU A 237 -28.39 -2.20 0.02
C GLU A 237 -29.55 -1.44 0.71
N SER A 238 -30.73 -2.06 0.79
CA SER A 238 -31.91 -1.46 1.40
C SER A 238 -31.72 -1.23 2.90
N ASN A 239 -31.13 -2.18 3.62
CA ASN A 239 -30.84 -2.09 5.05
C ASN A 239 -29.83 -0.98 5.33
N CYS A 240 -28.75 -0.90 4.55
CA CYS A 240 -27.75 0.16 4.64
C CYS A 240 -28.38 1.54 4.43
N ILE A 241 -29.18 1.71 3.36
CA ILE A 241 -29.90 2.97 3.11
C ILE A 241 -30.80 3.30 4.31
N GLN A 242 -31.57 2.34 4.82
CA GLN A 242 -32.50 2.56 5.92
C GLN A 242 -31.80 2.98 7.21
N GLU A 243 -30.67 2.34 7.54
CA GLU A 243 -29.88 2.69 8.71
C GLU A 243 -29.26 4.08 8.55
N LEU A 244 -28.57 4.33 7.44
CA LEU A 244 -27.85 5.58 7.23
C LEU A 244 -28.80 6.79 7.16
N GLN A 245 -29.96 6.66 6.51
CA GLN A 245 -30.94 7.76 6.39
C GLN A 245 -31.63 8.12 7.72
N THR A 246 -31.56 7.26 8.73
CA THR A 246 -32.20 7.47 10.05
C THR A 246 -31.21 7.68 11.19
N SER A 247 -29.90 7.63 10.91
CA SER A 247 -28.83 7.66 11.92
C SER A 247 -28.16 9.04 12.06
N PHE A 248 -27.21 9.09 13.00
CA PHE A 248 -26.18 10.12 13.24
C PHE A 248 -26.63 11.41 13.92
N TYR A 249 -27.86 11.86 13.68
CA TYR A 249 -28.38 13.11 14.24
C TYR A 249 -29.85 12.97 14.62
N ASP A 250 -30.24 13.52 15.78
CA ASP A 250 -31.65 13.55 16.24
C ASP A 250 -32.54 14.40 15.33
N THR A 251 -31.96 15.44 14.71
CA THR A 251 -32.62 16.29 13.73
C THR A 251 -31.76 16.35 12.48
N ASN A 252 -32.40 16.23 11.31
CA ASN A 252 -31.71 16.08 10.01
C ASN A 252 -30.75 14.86 9.96
N PRO A 253 -31.28 13.63 10.12
CA PRO A 253 -30.49 12.40 10.05
C PRO A 253 -29.92 12.19 8.64
N GLY A 254 -28.94 11.31 8.53
CA GLY A 254 -28.18 11.07 7.31
C GLY A 254 -26.73 11.52 7.41
N VAL A 255 -25.96 11.19 6.38
CA VAL A 255 -24.54 11.54 6.29
C VAL A 255 -24.38 12.99 5.81
N ASP A 256 -23.34 13.68 6.28
CA ASP A 256 -23.03 15.05 5.84
C ASP A 256 -22.43 15.08 4.45
N ARG A 257 -21.57 14.09 4.15
CA ARG A 257 -20.77 14.04 2.93
C ARG A 257 -20.75 12.65 2.32
N VAL A 258 -20.66 12.58 1.00
CA VAL A 258 -20.40 11.34 0.28
C VAL A 258 -19.29 11.56 -0.74
N VAL A 259 -18.35 10.63 -0.84
CA VAL A 259 -17.36 10.56 -1.91
C VAL A 259 -17.54 9.23 -2.65
N ILE A 260 -17.83 9.28 -3.94
CA ILE A 260 -17.98 8.10 -4.80
C ILE A 260 -16.69 7.89 -5.57
N THR A 261 -16.10 6.70 -5.47
CA THR A 261 -14.80 6.33 -6.08
C THR A 261 -14.91 5.16 -7.06
N THR A 262 -16.07 5.02 -7.69
CA THR A 262 -16.42 3.95 -8.64
C THR A 262 -17.29 4.51 -9.76
N GLU A 263 -17.21 3.90 -10.94
CA GLU A 263 -17.79 4.40 -12.19
C GLU A 263 -19.21 3.91 -12.47
N ALA A 264 -20.04 3.68 -11.44
CA ALA A 264 -21.42 3.22 -11.65
C ALA A 264 -22.45 4.36 -11.58
N ARG A 265 -23.15 4.59 -12.69
CA ARG A 265 -24.14 5.69 -12.85
C ARG A 265 -25.21 5.77 -11.75
N PRO A 266 -25.77 4.66 -11.22
CA PRO A 266 -26.82 4.72 -10.20
C PRO A 266 -26.33 5.19 -8.83
N LEU A 267 -25.02 5.27 -8.59
CA LEU A 267 -24.47 5.51 -7.26
C LEU A 267 -24.74 6.92 -6.74
N VAL A 268 -24.89 7.90 -7.63
CA VAL A 268 -25.30 9.26 -7.24
C VAL A 268 -26.70 9.21 -6.63
N LYS A 269 -27.68 8.65 -7.34
CA LYS A 269 -29.04 8.43 -6.82
C LYS A 269 -29.07 7.57 -5.56
N PHE A 270 -28.28 6.50 -5.50
CA PHE A 270 -28.13 5.66 -4.31
C PHE A 270 -27.72 6.49 -3.09
N ALA A 271 -26.67 7.28 -3.22
CA ALA A 271 -26.14 8.10 -2.14
C ALA A 271 -27.08 9.25 -1.72
N GLN A 272 -27.87 9.80 -2.63
CA GLN A 272 -28.88 10.83 -2.31
C GLN A 272 -29.95 10.36 -1.30
N GLN A 273 -30.16 9.04 -1.17
CA GLN A 273 -31.16 8.49 -0.27
C GLN A 273 -30.78 8.72 1.21
N PHE A 274 -29.52 8.51 1.56
CA PHE A 274 -29.01 8.67 2.92
C PHE A 274 -28.18 9.94 3.15
N LEU A 275 -27.91 10.73 2.11
CA LEU A 275 -27.36 12.08 2.24
C LEU A 275 -28.39 13.01 2.88
N ARG A 276 -27.99 13.69 3.96
CA ARG A 276 -28.89 14.57 4.73
C ARG A 276 -29.23 15.85 3.99
N LYS A 277 -30.14 16.65 4.55
CA LYS A 277 -30.46 17.98 3.99
C LYS A 277 -29.24 18.91 4.06
N GLY A 278 -28.94 19.59 2.96
CA GLY A 278 -27.73 20.42 2.81
C GLY A 278 -26.43 19.61 2.65
N GLY A 279 -26.53 18.30 2.45
CA GLY A 279 -25.36 17.43 2.27
C GLY A 279 -24.66 17.64 0.94
N VAL A 280 -23.37 17.29 0.88
CA VAL A 280 -22.54 17.41 -0.34
C VAL A 280 -22.07 16.03 -0.77
N LEU A 281 -22.33 15.69 -2.02
CA LEU A 281 -21.82 14.50 -2.69
C LEU A 281 -20.77 14.92 -3.72
N VAL A 282 -19.62 14.25 -3.69
CA VAL A 282 -18.57 14.39 -4.69
C VAL A 282 -18.37 13.08 -5.40
N ASP A 283 -18.48 13.09 -6.73
CA ASP A 283 -18.22 11.93 -7.56
C ASP A 283 -16.95 12.13 -8.38
N VAL A 284 -16.07 11.12 -8.35
CA VAL A 284 -14.85 11.03 -9.15
C VAL A 284 -14.81 9.79 -10.02
N GLY A 285 -15.93 9.04 -10.11
CA GLY A 285 -16.15 8.03 -11.14
C GLY A 285 -16.45 8.67 -12.50
N LEU A 286 -15.98 8.04 -13.58
CA LEU A 286 -16.17 8.52 -14.95
C LEU A 286 -16.84 7.44 -15.81
N PRO A 287 -18.14 7.14 -15.61
CA PRO A 287 -18.84 6.17 -16.43
C PRO A 287 -18.80 6.58 -17.92
N ALA A 288 -18.24 5.72 -18.76
CA ALA A 288 -18.16 5.97 -20.20
C ALA A 288 -19.46 5.67 -20.97
N ASP A 289 -20.43 5.00 -20.32
CA ASP A 289 -21.62 4.42 -20.94
C ASP A 289 -22.90 5.28 -20.80
N GLY A 290 -22.82 6.48 -20.21
CA GLY A 290 -23.93 7.42 -20.17
C GLY A 290 -23.90 8.41 -19.01
N PRO A 291 -24.96 9.24 -18.87
CA PRO A 291 -25.08 10.23 -17.80
C PRO A 291 -25.37 9.57 -16.44
N PHE A 292 -25.09 10.31 -15.37
CA PHE A 292 -25.46 9.93 -14.01
C PHE A 292 -26.97 9.87 -13.81
N GLU A 293 -27.41 8.97 -12.93
CA GLU A 293 -28.79 8.93 -12.45
C GLU A 293 -28.91 9.81 -11.20
N VAL A 294 -29.78 10.82 -11.26
CA VAL A 294 -29.99 11.81 -10.18
C VAL A 294 -31.46 11.84 -9.81
N ASP A 295 -31.75 11.83 -8.51
CA ASP A 295 -33.08 12.11 -7.98
C ASP A 295 -33.30 13.63 -7.82
N PRO A 296 -34.18 14.25 -8.63
CA PRO A 296 -34.43 15.69 -8.54
C PRO A 296 -35.18 16.08 -7.27
N PHE A 297 -35.95 15.18 -6.64
CA PHE A 297 -36.64 15.50 -5.39
C PHE A 297 -35.66 15.58 -4.24
N ALA A 298 -34.74 14.62 -4.14
CA ALA A 298 -33.65 14.70 -3.18
C ALA A 298 -32.76 15.93 -3.42
N LEU A 299 -32.44 16.24 -4.68
CA LEU A 299 -31.63 17.42 -5.01
C LEU A 299 -32.28 18.73 -4.52
N ASN A 300 -33.56 18.95 -4.85
CA ASN A 300 -34.23 20.22 -4.58
C ASN A 300 -34.83 20.30 -3.17
N PHE A 301 -35.56 19.29 -2.70
CA PHE A 301 -36.24 19.34 -1.40
C PHE A 301 -35.32 19.07 -0.21
N LYS A 302 -34.17 18.42 -0.42
CA LYS A 302 -33.12 18.29 0.60
C LYS A 302 -31.99 19.30 0.38
N GLU A 303 -32.05 20.16 -0.64
CA GLU A 303 -30.97 21.11 -0.99
C GLU A 303 -29.58 20.44 -1.03
N GLN A 304 -29.52 19.24 -1.62
CA GLN A 304 -28.26 18.50 -1.75
C GLN A 304 -27.39 19.15 -2.84
N THR A 305 -26.08 19.05 -2.68
CA THR A 305 -25.11 19.48 -3.70
C THR A 305 -24.44 18.25 -4.31
N ILE A 306 -24.46 18.14 -5.65
CA ILE A 306 -23.65 17.19 -6.40
C ILE A 306 -22.52 17.98 -7.06
N ARG A 307 -21.27 17.58 -6.79
CA ARG A 307 -20.08 18.30 -7.25
C ARG A 307 -19.07 17.36 -7.89
N GLY A 308 -18.53 17.75 -9.04
CA GLY A 308 -17.38 17.06 -9.64
C GLY A 308 -16.05 17.57 -9.10
N ALA A 309 -15.04 16.70 -9.10
CA ALA A 309 -13.64 17.04 -8.89
C ALA A 309 -12.77 16.20 -9.84
N LEU A 310 -11.67 16.77 -10.33
CA LEU A 310 -10.71 16.06 -11.19
C LEU A 310 -9.56 15.50 -10.35
N ILE A 311 -8.49 16.29 -10.24
CA ILE A 311 -7.35 16.06 -9.35
C ILE A 311 -7.11 17.34 -8.55
N CYS A 312 -6.46 17.22 -7.39
CA CYS A 312 -6.08 18.37 -6.60
C CYS A 312 -4.99 19.21 -7.28
N THR A 313 -4.89 20.50 -6.94
CA THR A 313 -3.84 21.37 -7.48
C THR A 313 -2.47 20.96 -6.93
N PRO A 314 -1.34 21.36 -7.55
CA PRO A 314 -0.01 21.06 -7.02
C PRO A 314 0.20 21.54 -5.56
N GLU A 315 -0.44 22.64 -5.19
CA GLU A 315 -0.43 23.14 -3.81
C GLU A 315 -1.14 22.16 -2.87
N ARG A 316 -2.30 21.65 -3.26
CA ARG A 316 -3.05 20.63 -2.51
C ARG A 316 -2.40 19.25 -2.54
N SER A 317 -1.67 18.91 -3.60
CA SER A 317 -0.88 17.68 -3.66
C SER A 317 0.23 17.67 -2.60
N ARG A 318 0.85 18.83 -2.30
CA ARG A 318 1.81 18.95 -1.19
C ARG A 318 1.14 18.69 0.16
N GLU A 319 0.01 19.33 0.43
CA GLU A 319 -0.76 19.10 1.66
C GLU A 319 -1.18 17.63 1.82
N MET A 320 -1.59 16.99 0.72
CA MET A 320 -1.94 15.57 0.69
C MET A 320 -0.76 14.70 1.09
N ILE A 321 0.42 14.93 0.50
CA ILE A 321 1.62 14.15 0.81
C ILE A 321 2.03 14.34 2.27
N GLU A 322 1.95 15.57 2.80
CA GLU A 322 2.20 15.87 4.20
C GLU A 322 1.21 15.17 5.13
N LEU A 323 -0.09 15.20 4.80
CA LEU A 323 -1.14 14.52 5.55
C LEU A 323 -0.93 13.00 5.54
N HIS A 324 -0.62 12.43 4.39
CA HIS A 324 -0.35 11.00 4.21
C HIS A 324 0.82 10.55 5.09
N ALA A 325 1.96 11.26 5.02
CA ALA A 325 3.14 10.96 5.82
C ALA A 325 2.87 11.14 7.33
N LYS A 326 2.31 12.29 7.73
CA LYS A 326 2.09 12.63 9.14
C LYS A 326 1.20 11.62 9.86
N ASN A 327 0.15 11.15 9.19
CA ASN A 327 -0.82 10.22 9.77
C ASN A 327 -0.47 8.74 9.55
N LYS A 328 0.66 8.46 8.88
CA LYS A 328 1.08 7.11 8.48
C LYS A 328 0.00 6.40 7.67
N CYS A 329 -0.67 7.13 6.78
CA CYS A 329 -1.58 6.51 5.82
C CYS A 329 -0.80 5.50 4.96
N THR A 330 -1.48 4.46 4.49
CA THR A 330 -0.87 3.42 3.67
C THR A 330 -1.49 3.41 2.27
N THR A 331 -0.65 3.22 1.26
CA THR A 331 -1.12 2.90 -0.10
C THR A 331 -0.99 1.39 -0.29
N HIS A 332 -2.10 0.69 -0.47
CA HIS A 332 -2.05 -0.75 -0.68
C HIS A 332 -1.62 -1.06 -2.13
N ILE A 333 -0.41 -1.60 -2.27
CA ILE A 333 0.10 -2.13 -3.55
C ILE A 333 -0.15 -3.62 -3.55
N GLU A 334 -1.13 -4.10 -4.32
CA GLU A 334 -1.40 -5.53 -4.42
C GLU A 334 -0.24 -6.26 -5.11
N LYS A 335 0.24 -5.68 -6.22
CA LYS A 335 1.28 -6.30 -7.02
C LYS A 335 2.13 -5.28 -7.75
N THR A 336 3.43 -5.58 -7.78
CA THR A 336 4.40 -4.85 -8.58
C THR A 336 4.79 -5.64 -9.83
N PHE A 337 5.00 -4.94 -10.94
CA PHE A 337 5.40 -5.51 -12.21
C PHE A 337 6.69 -4.84 -12.70
N SER A 338 7.57 -5.58 -13.37
CA SER A 338 8.69 -4.94 -14.06
C SER A 338 8.24 -4.27 -15.36
N VAL A 339 9.11 -3.45 -15.95
CA VAL A 339 8.87 -2.82 -17.26
C VAL A 339 8.56 -3.87 -18.35
N GLU A 340 9.22 -5.02 -18.28
CA GLU A 340 9.03 -6.14 -19.20
C GLU A 340 7.62 -6.77 -19.07
N GLN A 341 6.99 -6.63 -17.91
CA GLN A 341 5.68 -7.19 -17.58
C GLN A 341 4.54 -6.19 -17.76
N ALA A 342 4.73 -5.11 -18.53
CA ALA A 342 3.72 -4.07 -18.74
C ALA A 342 2.37 -4.61 -19.24
N ASN A 343 2.38 -5.61 -20.14
CA ASN A 343 1.17 -6.26 -20.62
C ASN A 343 0.49 -7.12 -19.55
N GLU A 344 1.28 -7.89 -18.78
CA GLU A 344 0.75 -8.70 -17.66
C GLU A 344 0.09 -7.81 -16.60
N MET A 345 0.64 -6.61 -16.37
CA MET A 345 0.04 -5.62 -15.47
C MET A 345 -1.30 -5.10 -15.99
N ALA A 346 -1.40 -4.77 -17.27
CA ALA A 346 -2.64 -4.33 -17.89
C ALA A 346 -3.72 -5.43 -17.87
N GLU A 347 -3.34 -6.67 -18.12
CA GLU A 347 -4.23 -7.84 -18.01
C GLU A 347 -4.68 -8.07 -16.55
N HIS A 348 -3.74 -7.99 -15.59
CA HIS A 348 -4.04 -8.16 -14.16
C HIS A 348 -4.99 -7.07 -13.65
N TYR A 349 -4.88 -5.84 -14.17
CA TYR A 349 -5.79 -4.75 -13.81
C TYR A 349 -7.26 -5.06 -14.10
N LEU A 350 -7.55 -5.83 -15.16
CA LEU A 350 -8.90 -6.25 -15.53
C LEU A 350 -9.45 -7.38 -14.64
N SER A 351 -8.63 -7.92 -13.72
CA SER A 351 -9.06 -8.94 -12.78
C SER A 351 -10.13 -8.40 -11.84
N LYS A 352 -11.25 -9.11 -11.71
CA LYS A 352 -12.31 -8.80 -10.74
C LYS A 352 -11.84 -8.85 -9.28
N GLN A 353 -10.72 -9.52 -9.02
CA GLN A 353 -10.13 -9.69 -7.69
C GLN A 353 -9.14 -8.58 -7.34
N LEU A 354 -8.93 -7.59 -8.20
CA LEU A 354 -8.01 -6.48 -7.93
C LEU A 354 -8.40 -5.74 -6.64
N LYS A 355 -7.42 -5.58 -5.75
CA LYS A 355 -7.45 -4.85 -4.48
C LYS A 355 -6.40 -3.72 -4.53
N GLY A 356 -6.77 -2.52 -4.10
CA GLY A 356 -5.81 -1.41 -4.05
C GLY A 356 -5.22 -1.03 -5.41
N ARG A 357 -3.88 -0.95 -5.51
CA ARG A 357 -3.15 -0.38 -6.64
C ARG A 357 -2.12 -1.35 -7.23
N LEU A 358 -1.85 -1.15 -8.52
CA LEU A 358 -0.72 -1.74 -9.21
C LEU A 358 0.39 -0.70 -9.40
N CYS A 359 1.63 -1.17 -9.39
CA CYS A 359 2.77 -0.30 -9.57
C CYS A 359 3.86 -0.99 -10.39
N MET A 360 4.58 -0.20 -11.18
CA MET A 360 5.77 -0.62 -11.91
C MET A 360 7.01 0.03 -11.26
N PRO A 361 7.77 -0.69 -10.42
CA PRO A 361 9.10 -0.26 -10.01
C PRO A 361 10.02 -0.24 -11.23
N ILE A 362 10.58 0.94 -11.52
CA ILE A 362 11.42 1.16 -12.71
C ILE A 362 12.90 1.09 -12.34
N ILE A 363 13.24 1.44 -11.10
CA ILE A 363 14.60 1.36 -10.59
C ILE A 363 14.55 0.51 -9.32
N THR A 364 14.96 -0.75 -9.45
CA THR A 364 15.68 -1.39 -8.34
C THR A 364 17.14 -1.39 -8.76
N SER A 365 17.87 -0.34 -8.39
CA SER A 365 19.32 -0.43 -8.45
C SER A 365 19.77 -1.61 -7.55
N PRO A 366 20.88 -2.30 -7.87
CA PRO A 366 21.45 -3.32 -6.99
C PRO A 366 21.69 -2.81 -5.55
N GLU A 367 21.84 -1.49 -5.37
CA GLU A 367 22.06 -0.77 -4.12
C GLU A 367 20.76 -0.47 -3.33
N GLU A 368 19.60 -0.41 -4.00
CA GLU A 368 18.27 -0.35 -3.37
C GLU A 368 17.69 -1.74 -3.08
N LYS A 369 18.25 -2.79 -3.72
CA LYS A 369 18.00 -4.18 -3.36
C LYS A 369 18.21 -4.42 -1.84
N PRO A 370 19.25 -3.87 -1.18
CA PRO A 370 19.39 -3.79 0.29
C PRO A 370 18.22 -3.13 1.05
N ALA A 371 17.65 -2.03 0.57
CA ALA A 371 16.52 -1.35 1.22
C ALA A 371 15.20 -2.12 1.00
N ALA A 372 15.00 -2.68 -0.18
CA ALA A 372 13.94 -3.66 -0.47
C ALA A 372 14.15 -4.98 0.32
N SER A 373 15.41 -5.37 0.55
CA SER A 373 15.78 -6.52 1.38
C SER A 373 15.63 -6.23 2.87
N LYS A 374 15.77 -4.96 3.31
CA LYS A 374 15.37 -4.52 4.66
C LYS A 374 13.87 -4.70 4.90
N ARG A 375 13.05 -4.60 3.85
CA ARG A 375 11.62 -4.98 3.94
C ARG A 375 11.42 -6.49 3.90
N ARG A 376 12.26 -7.23 3.16
CA ARG A 376 12.34 -8.69 3.32
C ARG A 376 12.88 -9.13 4.69
N ALA A 377 13.56 -8.25 5.43
CA ALA A 377 13.95 -8.51 6.81
C ALA A 377 12.73 -8.66 7.73
N ILE A 378 11.55 -8.14 7.35
CA ILE A 378 10.29 -8.45 8.04
C ILE A 378 10.01 -9.97 8.01
N TYR A 379 10.39 -10.68 6.95
CA TYR A 379 10.28 -12.15 6.87
C TYR A 379 11.44 -12.89 7.55
N LEU A 380 12.64 -12.27 7.63
CA LEU A 380 13.79 -12.87 8.33
C LEU A 380 13.76 -12.66 9.85
N ARG A 381 13.11 -11.60 10.33
CA ARG A 381 13.08 -11.19 11.75
C ARG A 381 12.46 -12.26 12.65
N PRO A 382 11.24 -12.76 12.41
CA PRO A 382 10.67 -13.83 13.23
C PRO A 382 11.50 -15.10 13.16
N PHE A 383 12.01 -15.47 11.98
CA PHE A 383 12.88 -16.63 11.82
C PHE A 383 14.17 -16.51 12.63
N LEU A 384 14.90 -15.39 12.52
CA LEU A 384 16.17 -15.17 13.20
C LEU A 384 15.96 -15.09 14.72
N LEU A 385 14.89 -14.42 15.16
CA LEU A 385 14.55 -14.31 16.57
C LEU A 385 14.24 -15.69 17.18
N PHE A 386 13.39 -16.48 16.53
CA PHE A 386 13.08 -17.84 16.98
C PHE A 386 14.29 -18.75 16.91
N TYR A 387 15.10 -18.63 15.86
CA TYR A 387 16.34 -19.39 15.73
C TYR A 387 17.32 -19.08 16.85
N ILE A 388 17.64 -17.81 17.10
CA ILE A 388 18.60 -17.38 18.14
C ILE A 388 18.11 -17.76 19.53
N ASN A 389 16.85 -17.49 19.87
CA ASN A 389 16.34 -17.80 21.20
C ASN A 389 16.21 -19.31 21.43
N SER A 390 15.86 -20.09 20.40
CA SER A 390 15.90 -21.56 20.47
C SER A 390 17.32 -22.08 20.59
N PHE A 391 18.28 -21.49 19.87
CA PHE A 391 19.70 -21.84 19.94
C PHE A 391 20.27 -21.60 21.34
N ILE A 392 20.03 -20.43 21.93
CA ILE A 392 20.47 -20.10 23.30
C ILE A 392 19.88 -21.10 24.29
N PHE A 393 18.59 -21.42 24.15
CA PHE A 393 17.93 -22.42 25.00
C PHE A 393 18.59 -23.80 24.85
N GLU A 394 18.81 -24.28 23.63
CA GLU A 394 19.43 -25.58 23.38
C GLU A 394 20.89 -25.65 23.88
N VAL A 395 21.66 -24.57 23.79
CA VAL A 395 22.99 -24.49 24.40
C VAL A 395 22.91 -24.62 25.91
N ALA A 396 21.98 -23.94 26.57
CA ALA A 396 21.77 -24.07 28.00
C ALA A 396 21.38 -25.51 28.37
N MET A 397 20.47 -26.13 27.61
CA MET A 397 20.05 -27.52 27.82
C MET A 397 21.20 -28.51 27.64
N LEU A 398 22.08 -28.29 26.65
CA LEU A 398 23.26 -29.11 26.43
C LEU A 398 24.23 -29.02 27.61
N ILE A 399 24.47 -27.82 28.13
CA ILE A 399 25.32 -27.60 29.31
C ILE A 399 24.76 -28.34 30.52
N VAL A 400 23.46 -28.22 30.79
CA VAL A 400 22.81 -28.92 31.91
C VAL A 400 22.90 -30.44 31.70
N SER A 401 22.68 -30.94 30.48
CA SER A 401 22.83 -32.38 30.15
C SER A 401 24.23 -32.91 30.47
N ILE A 402 25.26 -32.16 30.08
CA ILE A 402 26.66 -32.55 30.29
C ILE A 402 27.01 -32.54 31.78
N ILE A 403 26.64 -31.47 32.50
CA ILE A 403 27.03 -31.28 33.89
C ILE A 403 26.35 -32.30 34.81
N PHE A 404 25.06 -32.55 34.61
CA PHE A 404 24.25 -33.25 35.60
C PHE A 404 23.86 -34.69 35.22
N PHE A 405 23.99 -35.08 33.93
CA PHE A 405 23.43 -36.37 33.47
C PHE A 405 24.43 -37.22 32.71
N SER A 406 24.82 -36.76 31.52
CA SER A 406 25.43 -37.63 30.51
C SER A 406 26.95 -37.47 30.40
N GLY A 407 27.52 -36.47 31.09
CA GLY A 407 28.93 -36.14 31.01
C GLY A 407 29.40 -35.85 29.58
N TRP A 408 30.71 -36.01 29.35
CA TRP A 408 31.35 -35.75 28.05
C TRP A 408 31.34 -36.94 27.09
N ARG A 409 30.51 -37.97 27.32
CA ARG A 409 30.39 -39.12 26.41
C ARG A 409 29.65 -38.72 25.14
N ASP A 410 30.00 -39.30 23.99
CA ASP A 410 29.28 -39.16 22.71
C ASP A 410 28.98 -37.70 22.29
N MET A 411 29.92 -36.80 22.58
CA MET A 411 29.75 -35.35 22.42
C MET A 411 29.49 -34.90 20.99
N LEU A 412 30.01 -35.60 19.99
CA LEU A 412 29.83 -35.21 18.59
C LEU A 412 28.36 -35.38 18.15
N PRO A 413 27.71 -36.55 18.34
CA PRO A 413 26.26 -36.70 18.15
C PRO A 413 25.45 -35.70 18.98
N LYS A 414 25.80 -35.50 20.26
CA LYS A 414 25.11 -34.54 21.14
C LYS A 414 25.13 -33.12 20.58
N PHE A 415 26.32 -32.68 20.19
CA PHE A 415 26.54 -31.35 19.63
C PHE A 415 25.84 -31.19 18.29
N MET A 416 26.03 -32.14 17.36
CA MET A 416 25.40 -32.07 16.03
C MET A 416 23.88 -32.01 16.12
N TRP A 417 23.28 -32.82 16.99
CA TRP A 417 21.83 -32.80 17.15
C TRP A 417 21.34 -31.51 17.83
N THR A 418 21.94 -31.11 18.96
CA THR A 418 21.45 -29.99 19.77
C THR A 418 21.79 -28.61 19.19
N ILE A 419 22.92 -28.46 18.49
CA ILE A 419 23.42 -27.17 17.98
C ILE A 419 23.10 -26.97 16.50
N VAL A 420 23.06 -28.05 15.71
CA VAL A 420 22.88 -27.96 14.26
C VAL A 420 21.46 -28.36 13.86
N PHE A 421 21.08 -29.63 14.05
CA PHE A 421 19.82 -30.14 13.52
C PHE A 421 18.59 -29.57 14.23
N CYS A 422 18.63 -29.47 15.56
CA CYS A 422 17.49 -29.01 16.35
C CYS A 422 17.18 -27.53 16.08
N PRO A 423 18.12 -26.57 16.19
CA PRO A 423 17.81 -25.15 15.95
C PRO A 423 17.42 -24.86 14.50
N LEU A 424 18.02 -25.54 13.52
CA LEU A 424 17.66 -25.40 12.10
C LEU A 424 16.23 -25.90 11.81
N GLY A 425 15.87 -27.08 12.32
CA GLY A 425 14.52 -27.63 12.14
C GLY A 425 13.46 -26.82 12.89
N MET A 426 13.72 -26.54 14.18
CA MET A 426 12.79 -25.86 15.09
C MET A 426 12.57 -24.39 14.73
N GLY A 427 13.64 -23.63 14.52
CA GLY A 427 13.59 -22.21 14.17
C GLY A 427 13.01 -22.00 12.78
N GLY A 428 13.30 -22.89 11.82
CA GLY A 428 12.75 -22.86 10.47
C GLY A 428 11.26 -23.13 10.42
N ALA A 429 10.79 -24.20 11.07
CA ALA A 429 9.38 -24.54 11.09
C ALA A 429 8.55 -23.47 11.82
N MET A 430 8.99 -23.01 13.00
CA MET A 430 8.29 -21.97 13.76
C MET A 430 8.34 -20.61 13.06
N GLY A 431 9.49 -20.21 12.54
CA GLY A 431 9.62 -18.97 11.76
C GLY A 431 8.71 -18.98 10.53
N GLY A 432 8.65 -20.10 9.81
CA GLY A 432 7.76 -20.27 8.66
C GLY A 432 6.28 -20.21 9.03
N LEU A 433 5.86 -20.94 10.06
CA LEU A 433 4.47 -20.96 10.53
C LEU A 433 4.01 -19.59 11.04
N ILE A 434 4.85 -18.90 11.80
CA ILE A 434 4.53 -17.57 12.32
C ILE A 434 4.39 -16.56 11.19
N ASN A 435 5.32 -16.57 10.23
CA ASN A 435 5.27 -15.71 9.06
C ASN A 435 4.04 -15.97 8.19
N ALA A 436 3.64 -17.23 8.02
CA ALA A 436 2.52 -17.60 7.15
C ALA A 436 1.14 -17.40 7.80
N PHE A 437 1.03 -17.54 9.13
CA PHE A 437 -0.28 -17.59 9.80
C PHE A 437 -0.54 -16.47 10.81
N ILE A 438 0.48 -15.83 11.39
CA ILE A 438 0.29 -15.00 12.59
C ILE A 438 0.66 -13.53 12.38
N VAL A 439 1.76 -13.23 11.69
CA VAL A 439 2.31 -11.85 11.60
C VAL A 439 1.28 -10.83 11.08
N ASP A 440 0.37 -11.24 10.19
CA ASP A 440 -0.60 -10.33 9.57
C ASP A 440 -2.05 -10.51 10.06
N ARG A 441 -2.34 -11.46 10.96
CA ARG A 441 -3.73 -11.85 11.29
C ARG A 441 -4.14 -11.68 12.75
N ILE A 442 -3.21 -11.79 13.70
CA ILE A 442 -3.53 -11.76 15.14
C ILE A 442 -2.43 -10.99 15.88
N TYR A 443 -2.81 -9.97 16.65
CA TYR A 443 -1.89 -9.11 17.42
C TYR A 443 -2.26 -9.04 18.91
N GLY A 444 -1.32 -8.62 19.76
CA GLY A 444 -1.52 -8.45 21.19
C GLY A 444 -1.45 -9.75 22.00
N ALA A 445 -1.93 -9.73 23.25
CA ALA A 445 -1.73 -10.82 24.23
C ALA A 445 -2.18 -12.21 23.74
N ARG A 446 -3.24 -12.27 22.92
CA ARG A 446 -3.74 -13.54 22.35
C ARG A 446 -2.73 -14.18 21.38
N ALA A 447 -2.06 -13.36 20.56
CA ALA A 447 -1.02 -13.83 19.65
C ALA A 447 0.21 -14.36 20.41
N VAL A 448 0.55 -13.72 21.53
CA VAL A 448 1.66 -14.16 22.40
C VAL A 448 1.41 -15.57 22.95
N HIS A 449 0.21 -15.82 23.48
CA HIS A 449 -0.15 -17.15 24.00
C HIS A 449 -0.27 -18.20 22.90
N LEU A 450 -0.77 -17.82 21.72
CA LEU A 450 -0.82 -18.71 20.56
C LEU A 450 0.57 -19.12 20.11
N ALA A 451 1.51 -18.17 20.01
CA ALA A 451 2.91 -18.45 19.69
C ALA A 451 3.55 -19.40 20.71
N ALA A 452 3.29 -19.19 22.01
CA ALA A 452 3.76 -20.07 23.07
C ALA A 452 3.21 -21.50 22.94
N ASN A 453 1.92 -21.65 22.68
CA ASN A 453 1.28 -22.96 22.51
C ASN A 453 1.77 -23.67 21.23
N MET A 454 1.93 -22.92 20.12
CA MET A 454 2.50 -23.47 18.89
C MET A 454 3.94 -23.92 19.07
N SER A 455 4.75 -23.17 19.83
CA SER A 455 6.10 -23.62 20.19
C SER A 455 6.07 -24.95 20.93
N VAL A 456 5.14 -25.14 21.88
CA VAL A 456 4.98 -26.45 22.55
C VAL A 456 4.58 -27.55 21.58
N LEU A 457 3.65 -27.29 20.65
CA LEU A 457 3.19 -28.31 19.69
C LEU A 457 4.28 -28.71 18.70
N VAL A 458 4.95 -27.73 18.10
CA VAL A 458 5.94 -27.95 17.05
C VAL A 458 7.28 -28.40 17.63
N LEU A 459 7.79 -27.67 18.62
CA LEU A 459 9.09 -27.99 19.23
C LEU A 459 8.98 -29.18 20.20
N GLY A 460 7.79 -29.42 20.76
CA GLY A 460 7.52 -30.59 21.58
C GLY A 460 7.58 -31.91 20.82
N ALA A 461 7.21 -31.93 19.54
CA ALA A 461 7.38 -33.11 18.68
C ALA A 461 8.86 -33.42 18.44
N CYS A 462 9.70 -32.39 18.27
CA CYS A 462 11.14 -32.56 18.18
C CYS A 462 11.76 -33.05 19.50
N ASN A 463 11.27 -32.54 20.63
CA ASN A 463 11.68 -32.98 21.97
C ASN A 463 11.33 -34.46 22.21
N ASP A 464 10.17 -34.91 21.74
CA ASP A 464 9.76 -36.31 21.81
C ASP A 464 10.61 -37.21 20.89
N LEU A 465 10.89 -36.77 19.66
CA LEU A 465 11.80 -37.47 18.77
C LEU A 465 13.20 -37.65 19.40
N TYR A 466 13.69 -36.60 20.07
CA TYR A 466 14.96 -36.63 20.77
C TYR A 466 14.97 -37.68 21.89
N TYR A 467 13.93 -37.71 22.72
CA TYR A 467 13.76 -38.73 23.76
C TYR A 467 13.80 -40.16 23.18
N ASN A 468 13.07 -40.39 22.09
CA ASN A 468 13.03 -41.70 21.45
C ASN A 468 14.38 -42.12 20.85
N LEU A 469 15.09 -41.19 20.19
CA LEU A 469 16.45 -41.45 19.69
C LEU A 469 17.39 -41.81 20.82
N ASP A 470 17.26 -41.14 21.96
CA ASP A 470 18.08 -41.44 23.12
C ASP A 470 17.76 -42.80 23.76
N LEU A 471 16.50 -43.22 23.78
CA LEU A 471 16.15 -44.57 24.23
C LEU A 471 16.83 -45.67 23.38
N VAL A 472 17.01 -45.41 22.09
CA VAL A 472 17.64 -46.35 21.15
C VAL A 472 19.17 -46.27 21.23
N PHE A 473 19.75 -45.07 21.17
CA PHE A 473 21.18 -44.89 20.99
C PHE A 473 21.95 -44.51 22.27
N GLY A 474 21.26 -44.10 23.34
CA GLY A 474 21.87 -43.79 24.65
C GLY A 474 22.74 -42.53 24.66
N TRP A 475 22.53 -41.60 23.73
CA TRP A 475 23.33 -40.40 23.57
C TRP A 475 23.19 -39.40 24.73
N PHE A 476 22.08 -39.31 25.44
CA PHE A 476 21.75 -38.21 26.37
C PHE A 476 21.29 -38.66 27.77
N GLY A 477 21.15 -39.96 28.02
CA GLY A 477 20.91 -40.52 29.36
C GLY A 477 19.45 -40.48 29.83
N ALA A 478 18.48 -40.41 28.94
CA ALA A 478 17.04 -40.36 29.24
C ALA A 478 16.54 -41.53 30.10
N LYS A 479 17.15 -42.70 29.93
CA LYS A 479 16.82 -43.91 30.71
C LYS A 479 17.06 -43.72 32.21
N ASP A 480 17.99 -42.85 32.58
CA ASP A 480 18.43 -42.66 33.95
C ASP A 480 17.60 -41.58 34.67
N HIS A 481 16.75 -40.81 33.96
CA HIS A 481 15.95 -39.75 34.56
C HIS A 481 14.66 -39.44 33.79
N PHE A 482 13.57 -40.10 34.19
CA PHE A 482 12.22 -39.98 33.59
C PHE A 482 11.75 -38.54 33.36
N TRP A 483 12.04 -37.62 34.28
CA TRP A 483 11.55 -36.23 34.19
C TRP A 483 12.39 -35.31 33.30
N TRP A 484 13.56 -35.75 32.81
CA TRP A 484 14.53 -34.91 32.13
C TRP A 484 13.97 -34.20 30.87
N TRP A 485 13.05 -34.86 30.17
CA TRP A 485 12.44 -34.32 28.95
C TRP A 485 11.15 -33.53 29.18
N HIS A 486 10.50 -33.71 30.34
CA HIS A 486 9.19 -33.13 30.62
C HIS A 486 9.26 -31.66 31.06
N TRP A 487 10.31 -31.26 31.79
CA TRP A 487 10.47 -29.84 32.18
C TRP A 487 10.87 -28.95 31.00
N ARG A 488 11.44 -29.52 29.92
CA ARG A 488 11.77 -28.79 28.68
C ARG A 488 10.55 -28.15 28.02
N TYR A 489 9.37 -28.75 28.14
CA TYR A 489 8.14 -28.18 27.58
C TYR A 489 7.80 -26.81 28.16
N LEU A 490 8.10 -26.56 29.44
CA LEU A 490 7.94 -25.25 30.06
C LEU A 490 8.93 -24.23 29.50
N GLY A 491 10.17 -24.65 29.27
CA GLY A 491 11.20 -23.82 28.63
C GLY A 491 10.84 -23.46 27.19
N ILE A 492 10.39 -24.44 26.41
CA ILE A 492 9.88 -24.27 25.05
C ILE A 492 8.71 -23.29 25.01
N TRP A 493 7.75 -23.45 25.93
CA TRP A 493 6.62 -22.53 26.05
C TRP A 493 7.09 -21.11 26.37
N PHE A 494 8.04 -20.96 27.30
CA PHE A 494 8.59 -19.66 27.67
C PHE A 494 9.35 -18.99 26.52
N VAL A 495 10.12 -19.74 25.73
CA VAL A 495 10.74 -19.24 24.50
C VAL A 495 9.68 -18.76 23.51
N GLY A 496 8.62 -19.55 23.29
CA GLY A 496 7.52 -19.15 22.42
C GLY A 496 6.78 -17.90 22.92
N TYR A 497 6.56 -17.80 24.23
CA TYR A 497 5.91 -16.66 24.87
C TYR A 497 6.75 -15.39 24.80
N THR A 498 8.05 -15.47 25.11
CA THR A 498 8.97 -14.33 25.04
C THR A 498 9.15 -13.83 23.61
N ASN A 499 9.31 -14.74 22.64
CA ASN A 499 9.31 -14.39 21.23
C ASN A 499 7.99 -13.76 20.79
N GLY A 500 6.87 -14.36 21.19
CA GLY A 500 5.55 -13.81 20.91
C GLY A 500 5.39 -12.40 21.46
N LYS A 501 5.89 -12.13 22.67
CA LYS A 501 5.82 -10.80 23.28
C LYS A 501 6.66 -9.79 22.51
N LEU A 502 7.86 -10.17 22.08
CA LEU A 502 8.73 -9.32 21.26
C LEU A 502 8.11 -8.99 19.88
N ILE A 503 7.43 -9.95 19.26
CA ILE A 503 6.93 -9.81 17.90
C ILE A 503 5.54 -9.15 17.85
N PHE A 504 4.64 -9.49 18.77
CA PHE A 504 3.21 -9.17 18.67
C PHE A 504 2.72 -8.15 19.70
N THR A 505 3.62 -7.40 20.36
CA THR A 505 3.25 -6.30 21.25
C THR A 505 4.04 -5.04 20.94
N ASP A 506 3.44 -3.87 21.12
CA ASP A 506 4.05 -2.58 20.80
C ASP A 506 5.37 -2.39 21.56
N GLN A 507 5.37 -2.66 22.88
CA GLN A 507 6.57 -2.62 23.72
C GLN A 507 7.67 -3.58 23.25
N GLY A 508 7.27 -4.76 22.77
CA GLY A 508 8.18 -5.75 22.21
C GLY A 508 8.85 -5.27 20.92
N GLN A 509 8.06 -4.68 20.02
CA GLN A 509 8.56 -4.15 18.75
C GLN A 509 9.48 -2.93 18.95
N GLU A 510 9.17 -2.07 19.92
CA GLU A 510 10.07 -0.98 20.32
C GLU A 510 11.41 -1.51 20.85
N THR A 511 11.38 -2.58 21.65
CA THR A 511 12.59 -3.24 22.16
C THR A 511 13.44 -3.82 21.03
N LEU A 512 12.81 -4.50 20.06
CA LEU A 512 13.49 -5.05 18.89
C LEU A 512 14.11 -3.96 18.01
N ALA A 513 13.38 -2.86 17.80
CA ALA A 513 13.90 -1.70 17.08
C ALA A 513 15.13 -1.09 17.79
N GLY A 514 15.13 -1.06 19.13
CA GLY A 514 16.27 -0.64 19.94
C GLY A 514 17.51 -1.55 19.81
N TRP A 515 17.33 -2.82 19.44
CA TRP A 515 18.42 -3.76 19.16
C TRP A 515 18.94 -3.68 17.72
N GLY A 516 18.35 -2.82 16.88
CA GLY A 516 18.69 -2.71 15.46
C GLY A 516 18.25 -3.91 14.62
N VAL A 517 17.32 -4.72 15.13
CA VAL A 517 16.78 -5.93 14.48
C VAL A 517 15.53 -5.60 13.69
#